data_AF-A0A3M1KDI4-F1
#
_entry.id   AF-A0A3M1KDI4-F1
#
_cell.length_a   1.000
_cell.length_b   1.000
_cell.length_c   1.000
_cell.angle_alpha   90.00
_cell.angle_beta   90.00
_cell.angle_gamma   90.00
#
_symmetry.space_group_name_H-M   'P 1'
#
loop_
_entity.id
_entity.type
_entity.pdbx_description
1 polymer ?
#
loop_
_entity_poly.entity_id
_entity_poly.type
_entity_poly.pdbx_seq_one_letter_code
_entity_poly.pdbx_strand_id
1 'polypeptide(L)'
;MITRIRKDPGQRLQPLVVGLLIAINACTSTSAPTSSSFDTSAWRDGDFYAVPFPSDVRLNNDGLVPFENLPALENNVLLRNILPLFAARFSGFSPNGLIQFFRVPAPIASLPGTDETTAPTSPVLLVNVEPESPDYGKPTLVEVRYSDRRDSFRPPGTLMILPLPGAPLRPDEHYAAIVRTSLVTADTGIRRLLDDPGREPAARFDLLLPALDTLGIPVDQVALATVFRTADVTWAVREAATVVQRLQPPDLVGFAELSSDLRCDAFESATWRTFRFEYDTPIFLKGQPPHFEPGSGIIESGPDGHPVIQWFETIEAIVTVPDAPAPVSGYPLTIYLHGAGGDRFSFVRDGTACSMASRGIATLAIDFPQHGMRRPQPGWFPELLLVNPGNLPAAIDLENQASIDMYTLTKVARALVIPSGTGSLSRPITFRRDTLGFIGHSQGTFAGVPFLAFDDEVTAVILSGSGGHFMTFLTDRLAEQSIDAEIFLGLEDAEAMGDALSVALGIPGETPDRFHFLSTIVQMISDPIDPIN
;
A
#
# COMPACT_ATOMS: atom_id res chain seq x y z
N MET A 1 -31.52 5.52 31.66
CA MET A 1 -32.86 5.55 31.05
C MET A 1 -32.76 6.50 29.87
N ILE A 2 -32.39 5.99 28.69
CA ILE A 2 -32.08 6.81 27.50
C ILE A 2 -33.19 6.56 26.48
N THR A 3 -33.96 7.61 26.23
CA THR A 3 -35.14 7.61 25.36
C THR A 3 -34.69 7.64 23.90
N ARG A 4 -34.92 6.56 23.15
CA ARG A 4 -34.73 6.52 21.70
C ARG A 4 -35.81 7.37 21.02
N ILE A 5 -35.39 8.36 20.24
CA ILE A 5 -36.27 9.10 19.32
C ILE A 5 -36.46 8.22 18.07
N ARG A 6 -37.70 7.78 17.82
CA ARG A 6 -38.11 7.15 16.55
C ARG A 6 -38.20 8.21 15.45
N LYS A 7 -37.57 7.97 14.30
CA LYS A 7 -37.88 8.63 13.03
C LYS A 7 -38.83 7.73 12.21
N ASP A 8 -39.78 8.39 11.55
CA ASP A 8 -40.84 7.82 10.70
C ASP A 8 -40.29 7.02 9.49
N PRO A 9 -40.90 5.89 9.09
CA PRO A 9 -40.52 5.15 7.90
C PRO A 9 -41.38 5.59 6.71
N GLY A 10 -40.76 6.21 5.69
CA GLY A 10 -41.52 6.67 4.53
C GLY A 10 -40.67 6.98 3.31
N GLN A 11 -40.09 5.95 2.68
CA GLN A 11 -40.05 5.75 1.22
C GLN A 11 -39.13 4.54 0.92
N ARG A 12 -39.74 3.42 0.55
CA ARG A 12 -39.03 2.22 0.06
C ARG A 12 -38.63 2.45 -1.40
N LEU A 13 -37.32 2.47 -1.67
CA LEU A 13 -36.79 2.20 -3.01
C LEU A 13 -36.85 0.68 -3.24
N GLN A 14 -37.45 0.25 -4.34
CA GLN A 14 -37.57 -1.15 -4.73
C GLN A 14 -36.20 -1.68 -5.21
N PRO A 15 -35.75 -2.88 -4.78
CA PRO A 15 -34.59 -3.51 -5.37
C PRO A 15 -34.97 -4.14 -6.72
N LEU A 16 -34.30 -3.70 -7.78
CA LEU A 16 -34.39 -4.28 -9.12
C LEU A 16 -33.58 -5.58 -9.12
N VAL A 17 -34.25 -6.73 -9.04
CA VAL A 17 -33.61 -8.05 -9.15
C VAL A 17 -33.30 -8.32 -10.62
N VAL A 18 -32.02 -8.28 -11.00
CA VAL A 18 -31.53 -8.79 -12.29
C VAL A 18 -31.08 -10.23 -12.05
N GLY A 19 -31.89 -11.20 -12.48
CA GLY A 19 -31.51 -12.61 -12.48
C GLY A 19 -30.64 -12.94 -13.68
N LEU A 20 -29.39 -13.37 -13.44
CA LEU A 20 -28.50 -13.91 -14.46
C LEU A 20 -28.45 -15.43 -14.33
N LEU A 21 -28.90 -16.14 -15.37
CA LEU A 21 -28.84 -17.59 -15.50
C LEU A 21 -27.43 -18.01 -15.95
N ILE A 22 -26.70 -18.77 -15.13
CA ILE A 22 -25.42 -19.38 -15.47
C ILE A 22 -25.66 -20.82 -15.93
N ALA A 23 -25.25 -21.13 -17.16
CA ALA A 23 -25.23 -22.49 -17.69
C ALA A 23 -23.89 -23.16 -17.31
N ILE A 24 -23.95 -24.22 -16.50
CA ILE A 24 -22.80 -25.05 -16.14
C ILE A 24 -22.59 -26.09 -17.26
N ASN A 25 -21.53 -25.94 -18.05
CA ASN A 25 -21.03 -27.01 -18.90
C ASN A 25 -19.84 -27.69 -18.20
N ALA A 26 -20.09 -28.88 -17.68
CA ALA A 26 -19.03 -29.78 -17.24
C ALA A 26 -18.45 -30.50 -18.47
N CYS A 27 -17.16 -30.31 -18.74
CA CYS A 27 -16.40 -31.21 -19.60
C CYS A 27 -15.41 -32.03 -18.77
N THR A 28 -15.40 -33.32 -19.08
CA THR A 28 -14.66 -34.39 -18.41
C THR A 28 -13.19 -34.43 -18.83
N SER A 29 -12.40 -35.01 -17.93
CA SER A 29 -10.95 -35.20 -17.90
C SER A 29 -10.28 -35.73 -19.17
N THR A 30 -9.08 -35.23 -19.46
CA THR A 30 -8.00 -35.97 -20.12
C THR A 30 -6.68 -35.71 -19.40
N SER A 31 -5.91 -36.78 -19.20
CA SER A 31 -4.59 -36.79 -18.54
C SER A 31 -3.59 -35.84 -19.21
N ALA A 32 -3.00 -34.94 -18.43
CA ALA A 32 -2.03 -33.97 -18.92
C ALA A 32 -0.70 -34.65 -19.31
N PRO A 33 -0.07 -34.26 -20.43
CA PRO A 33 1.32 -34.63 -20.70
C PRO A 33 2.22 -34.05 -19.62
N THR A 34 3.35 -34.71 -19.34
CA THR A 34 4.43 -34.21 -18.49
C THR A 34 5.07 -32.97 -19.16
N SER A 35 4.39 -31.83 -19.09
CA SER A 35 4.89 -30.55 -19.55
C SER A 35 5.77 -29.92 -18.48
N SER A 36 6.86 -29.29 -18.91
CA SER A 36 7.72 -28.48 -18.05
C SER A 36 6.88 -27.40 -17.34
N SER A 37 7.20 -27.12 -16.08
CA SER A 37 6.71 -25.96 -15.32
C SER A 37 7.27 -24.63 -15.84
N PHE A 38 8.30 -24.68 -16.69
CA PHE A 38 8.87 -23.54 -17.41
C PHE A 38 8.93 -23.80 -18.93
N ASP A 39 8.10 -23.09 -19.70
CA ASP A 39 8.04 -23.12 -21.16
C ASP A 39 7.70 -21.73 -21.72
N THR A 40 8.72 -21.01 -22.16
CA THR A 40 8.55 -19.67 -22.73
C THR A 40 7.81 -19.67 -24.08
N SER A 41 7.76 -20.79 -24.78
CA SER A 41 7.03 -20.88 -26.06
C SER A 41 5.53 -20.97 -25.78
N ALA A 42 5.14 -21.87 -24.88
CA ALA A 42 3.75 -21.97 -24.42
C ALA A 42 3.25 -20.65 -23.79
N TRP A 43 4.10 -19.95 -23.04
CA TRP A 43 3.76 -18.61 -22.52
C TRP A 43 3.46 -17.60 -23.63
N ARG A 44 4.28 -17.55 -24.69
CA ARG A 44 4.04 -16.67 -25.87
C ARG A 44 2.77 -17.05 -26.62
N ASP A 45 2.40 -18.32 -26.60
CA ASP A 45 1.16 -18.84 -27.19
C ASP A 45 -0.08 -18.63 -26.30
N GLY A 46 0.07 -17.95 -25.15
CA GLY A 46 -1.03 -17.54 -24.28
C GLY A 46 -1.19 -18.36 -22.99
N ASP A 47 -0.31 -19.33 -22.71
CA ASP A 47 -0.38 -20.09 -21.47
C ASP A 47 0.25 -19.32 -20.30
N PHE A 48 -0.58 -18.60 -19.53
CA PHE A 48 -0.12 -17.81 -18.39
C PHE A 48 0.66 -18.63 -17.36
N TYR A 49 0.35 -19.91 -17.17
CA TYR A 49 0.98 -20.76 -16.15
C TYR A 49 2.24 -21.48 -16.65
N ALA A 50 2.68 -21.22 -17.88
CA ALA A 50 3.88 -21.85 -18.43
C ALA A 50 5.19 -21.21 -17.94
N VAL A 51 5.14 -20.11 -17.20
CA VAL A 51 6.31 -19.50 -16.54
C VAL A 51 5.92 -19.09 -15.11
N PRO A 52 6.85 -19.00 -14.14
CA PRO A 52 6.54 -18.56 -12.78
C PRO A 52 6.07 -17.11 -12.72
N PHE A 53 5.34 -16.73 -11.68
CA PHE A 53 4.98 -15.34 -11.38
C PHE A 53 5.49 -14.98 -9.98
N PRO A 54 6.29 -13.92 -9.79
CA PRO A 54 6.86 -13.02 -10.81
C PRO A 54 7.97 -13.67 -11.64
N SER A 55 8.30 -13.06 -12.77
CA SER A 55 9.45 -13.40 -13.62
C SER A 55 9.71 -12.30 -14.65
N ASP A 56 10.97 -11.87 -14.81
CA ASP A 56 11.34 -10.85 -15.81
C ASP A 56 11.10 -11.30 -17.25
N VAL A 57 10.97 -12.61 -17.49
CA VAL A 57 10.52 -13.17 -18.79
C VAL A 57 9.13 -12.66 -19.18
N ARG A 58 8.30 -12.30 -18.20
CA ARG A 58 6.96 -11.78 -18.44
C ARG A 58 6.96 -10.31 -18.85
N LEU A 59 8.00 -9.55 -18.50
CA LEU A 59 8.00 -8.11 -18.73
C LEU A 59 7.97 -7.80 -20.22
N ASN A 60 7.16 -6.81 -20.60
CA ASN A 60 7.19 -6.28 -21.96
C ASN A 60 8.42 -5.37 -22.16
N ASN A 61 8.57 -4.79 -23.35
CA ASN A 61 9.70 -3.91 -23.66
C ASN A 61 9.73 -2.63 -22.82
N ASP A 62 8.58 -2.22 -22.27
CA ASP A 62 8.44 -1.06 -21.39
C ASP A 62 8.66 -1.43 -19.90
N GLY A 63 9.00 -2.69 -19.62
CA GLY A 63 9.23 -3.20 -18.25
C GLY A 63 7.95 -3.38 -17.44
N LEU A 64 6.78 -3.44 -18.08
CA LEU A 64 5.47 -3.57 -17.44
C LEU A 64 5.05 -5.04 -17.36
N VAL A 65 4.18 -5.35 -16.40
CA VAL A 65 3.68 -6.71 -16.13
C VAL A 65 2.37 -6.99 -16.90
N PRO A 66 2.38 -7.81 -17.96
CA PRO A 66 1.17 -8.19 -18.69
C PRO A 66 0.30 -9.19 -17.91
N PHE A 67 -1.02 -9.01 -17.97
CA PHE A 67 -2.02 -9.87 -17.34
C PHE A 67 -3.05 -10.46 -18.32
N GLU A 68 -2.97 -10.16 -19.61
CA GLU A 68 -4.02 -10.39 -20.63
C GLU A 68 -4.44 -11.86 -20.76
N ASN A 69 -3.56 -12.80 -20.40
CA ASN A 69 -3.79 -14.24 -20.48
C ASN A 69 -4.07 -14.90 -19.12
N LEU A 70 -4.17 -14.13 -18.03
CA LEU A 70 -4.55 -14.69 -16.72
C LEU A 70 -6.00 -15.22 -16.81
N PRO A 71 -6.23 -16.54 -16.67
CA PRO A 71 -7.57 -17.11 -16.93
C PRO A 71 -8.68 -16.54 -16.03
N ALA A 72 -8.34 -16.09 -14.83
CA ALA A 72 -9.27 -15.43 -13.92
C ALA A 72 -9.91 -14.15 -14.52
N LEU A 73 -9.29 -13.52 -15.52
CA LEU A 73 -9.80 -12.31 -16.16
C LEU A 73 -10.88 -12.56 -17.21
N GLU A 74 -11.01 -13.79 -17.72
CA GLU A 74 -11.99 -14.10 -18.77
C GLU A 74 -13.42 -13.73 -18.35
N ASN A 75 -13.74 -13.97 -17.08
CA ASN A 75 -15.06 -13.72 -16.51
C ASN A 75 -15.08 -12.66 -15.40
N ASN A 76 -13.93 -12.03 -15.10
CA ASN A 76 -13.83 -10.97 -14.09
C ASN A 76 -13.66 -9.59 -14.72
N VAL A 77 -14.80 -8.91 -14.97
CA VAL A 77 -14.83 -7.58 -15.59
C VAL A 77 -14.09 -6.54 -14.73
N LEU A 78 -14.18 -6.65 -13.40
CA LEU A 78 -13.54 -5.72 -12.48
C LEU A 78 -12.02 -5.79 -12.61
N LEU A 79 -11.42 -6.97 -12.45
CA LEU A 79 -9.98 -7.16 -12.56
C LEU A 79 -9.46 -6.87 -13.96
N ARG A 80 -10.22 -7.24 -15.00
CA ARG A 80 -9.85 -6.95 -16.40
C ARG A 80 -9.72 -5.45 -16.69
N ASN A 81 -10.48 -4.61 -15.98
CA ASN A 81 -10.42 -3.16 -16.16
C ASN A 81 -9.38 -2.49 -15.24
N ILE A 82 -9.11 -3.05 -14.06
CA ILE A 82 -8.22 -2.43 -13.06
C ILE A 82 -6.76 -2.80 -13.26
N LEU A 83 -6.46 -4.09 -13.52
CA LEU A 83 -5.09 -4.57 -13.63
C LEU A 83 -4.27 -3.83 -14.70
N PRO A 84 -4.79 -3.55 -15.92
CA PRO A 84 -4.02 -2.80 -16.91
C PRO A 84 -3.70 -1.37 -16.47
N LEU A 85 -4.59 -0.71 -15.71
CA LEU A 85 -4.35 0.63 -15.20
C LEU A 85 -3.21 0.66 -14.18
N PHE A 86 -3.14 -0.37 -13.33
CA PHE A 86 -2.05 -0.52 -12.38
C PHE A 86 -0.74 -0.93 -13.08
N ALA A 87 -0.81 -1.94 -13.96
CA ALA A 87 0.34 -2.46 -14.69
C ALA A 87 1.01 -1.40 -15.58
N ALA A 88 0.28 -0.37 -16.01
CA ALA A 88 0.83 0.76 -16.76
C ALA A 88 1.64 1.75 -15.90
N ARG A 89 1.57 1.67 -14.57
CA ARG A 89 2.18 2.66 -13.66
C ARG A 89 3.48 2.21 -13.03
N PHE A 90 3.63 0.91 -12.80
CA PHE A 90 4.79 0.36 -12.09
C PHE A 90 5.53 -0.60 -13.01
N SER A 91 6.83 -0.33 -13.22
CA SER A 91 7.73 -1.28 -13.83
C SER A 91 8.22 -2.26 -12.76
N GLY A 92 8.17 -3.56 -13.04
CA GLY A 92 8.53 -4.61 -12.08
C GLY A 92 7.35 -5.15 -11.26
N PHE A 93 7.68 -5.97 -10.25
CA PHE A 93 6.71 -6.75 -9.46
C PHE A 93 6.62 -6.28 -8.01
N SER A 94 5.59 -6.73 -7.28
CA SER A 94 5.43 -6.38 -5.86
C SER A 94 6.66 -6.78 -5.02
N PRO A 95 7.19 -5.89 -4.16
CA PRO A 95 8.18 -6.26 -3.15
C PRO A 95 7.64 -7.18 -2.04
N ASN A 96 6.31 -7.35 -1.93
CA ASN A 96 5.66 -8.13 -0.87
C ASN A 96 4.83 -9.31 -1.39
N GLY A 97 4.75 -9.48 -2.71
CA GLY A 97 3.88 -10.45 -3.39
C GLY A 97 4.39 -11.89 -3.34
N LEU A 98 3.51 -12.83 -3.67
CA LEU A 98 3.87 -14.24 -3.78
C LEU A 98 4.74 -14.51 -5.01
N ILE A 99 5.76 -15.33 -4.82
CA ILE A 99 6.46 -16.03 -5.88
C ILE A 99 5.86 -17.42 -6.06
N GLN A 100 5.48 -17.75 -7.30
CA GLN A 100 4.68 -18.93 -7.62
C GLN A 100 5.27 -19.67 -8.81
N PHE A 101 5.58 -20.94 -8.58
CA PHE A 101 5.89 -21.92 -9.61
C PHE A 101 4.66 -22.79 -9.83
N PHE A 102 4.15 -22.84 -11.05
CA PHE A 102 2.94 -23.56 -11.40
C PHE A 102 3.25 -24.94 -11.98
N ARG A 103 2.33 -25.90 -11.82
CA ARG A 103 2.44 -27.26 -12.40
C ARG A 103 3.73 -27.99 -11.97
N VAL A 104 4.21 -27.71 -10.77
CA VAL A 104 5.36 -28.37 -10.15
C VAL A 104 5.05 -29.86 -9.96
N PRO A 105 5.92 -30.78 -10.41
CA PRO A 105 5.68 -32.21 -10.28
C PRO A 105 5.59 -32.66 -8.81
N ALA A 106 4.57 -33.46 -8.49
CA ALA A 106 4.45 -34.16 -7.21
C ALA A 106 5.11 -35.56 -7.26
N PRO A 107 5.51 -36.15 -6.11
CA PRO A 107 5.53 -35.54 -4.77
C PRO A 107 6.72 -34.60 -4.58
N ILE A 108 6.55 -33.59 -3.73
CA ILE A 108 7.66 -32.77 -3.23
C ILE A 108 8.19 -33.32 -1.91
N ALA A 109 9.47 -33.10 -1.61
CA ALA A 109 10.03 -33.42 -0.31
C ALA A 109 9.49 -32.46 0.78
N SER A 110 9.97 -32.63 2.02
CA SER A 110 9.55 -31.77 3.13
C SER A 110 9.85 -30.30 2.83
N LEU A 111 8.82 -29.45 2.96
CA LEU A 111 8.98 -28.00 2.87
C LEU A 111 9.82 -27.49 4.05
N PRO A 112 10.66 -26.46 3.85
CA PRO A 112 11.42 -25.87 4.95
C PRO A 112 10.50 -25.06 5.87
N GLY A 113 10.86 -25.01 7.16
CA GLY A 113 10.32 -24.01 8.08
C GLY A 113 10.81 -22.60 7.71
N THR A 114 10.08 -21.55 8.10
CA THR A 114 10.45 -20.15 7.80
C THR A 114 11.87 -19.81 8.25
N ASP A 115 12.26 -20.25 9.44
CA ASP A 115 13.59 -20.04 10.04
C ASP A 115 14.70 -20.78 9.29
N GLU A 116 14.38 -21.85 8.57
CA GLU A 116 15.31 -22.62 7.75
C GLU A 116 15.60 -21.95 6.39
N THR A 117 14.74 -21.04 5.94
CA THR A 117 14.82 -20.43 4.59
C THR A 117 16.00 -19.49 4.36
N THR A 118 16.74 -19.17 5.42
CA THR A 118 17.98 -18.38 5.34
C THR A 118 19.25 -19.24 5.47
N ALA A 119 19.10 -20.53 5.75
CA ALA A 119 20.23 -21.43 5.90
C ALA A 119 20.89 -21.74 4.54
N PRO A 120 22.23 -21.89 4.48
CA PRO A 120 22.93 -22.28 3.25
C PRO A 120 22.47 -23.63 2.68
N THR A 121 21.89 -24.50 3.51
CA THR A 121 21.37 -25.82 3.10
C THR A 121 19.89 -25.78 2.72
N SER A 122 19.22 -24.63 2.81
CA SER A 122 17.79 -24.54 2.55
C SER A 122 17.42 -25.07 1.16
N PRO A 123 16.37 -25.90 1.04
CA PRO A 123 15.86 -26.32 -0.26
C PRO A 123 15.19 -25.18 -1.06
N VAL A 124 14.84 -24.08 -0.41
CA VAL A 124 14.20 -22.90 -1.03
C VAL A 124 14.88 -21.64 -0.53
N LEU A 125 15.33 -20.80 -1.45
CA LEU A 125 15.97 -19.52 -1.14
C LEU A 125 15.29 -18.42 -1.97
N LEU A 126 15.08 -17.26 -1.35
CA LEU A 126 14.81 -16.00 -2.04
C LEU A 126 15.99 -15.09 -1.75
N VAL A 127 16.72 -14.65 -2.77
CA VAL A 127 17.99 -13.92 -2.59
C VAL A 127 17.97 -12.64 -3.42
N ASN A 128 18.53 -11.58 -2.86
CA ASN A 128 18.82 -10.39 -3.64
C ASN A 128 19.98 -10.68 -4.60
N VAL A 129 19.81 -10.34 -5.88
CA VAL A 129 20.81 -10.57 -6.94
C VAL A 129 21.20 -9.28 -7.66
N GLU A 130 20.90 -8.13 -7.05
CA GLU A 130 21.26 -6.81 -7.57
C GLU A 130 22.74 -6.52 -7.28
N PRO A 131 23.63 -6.42 -8.29
CA PRO A 131 25.08 -6.43 -8.08
C PRO A 131 25.64 -5.37 -7.13
N GLU A 132 24.98 -4.21 -7.03
CA GLU A 132 25.40 -3.11 -6.16
C GLU A 132 24.62 -3.03 -4.84
N SER A 133 23.68 -3.93 -4.61
CA SER A 133 22.86 -3.92 -3.40
C SER A 133 23.69 -4.29 -2.17
N PRO A 134 23.51 -3.60 -1.03
CA PRO A 134 24.11 -4.02 0.24
C PRO A 134 23.64 -5.40 0.68
N ASP A 135 22.53 -5.91 0.12
CA ASP A 135 21.96 -7.22 0.42
C ASP A 135 22.26 -8.28 -0.64
N TYR A 136 23.12 -7.99 -1.62
CA TYR A 136 23.51 -8.97 -2.64
C TYR A 136 23.93 -10.32 -2.03
N GLY A 137 23.31 -11.39 -2.53
CA GLY A 137 23.55 -12.76 -2.09
C GLY A 137 23.00 -13.11 -0.70
N LYS A 138 22.29 -12.20 -0.02
CA LYS A 138 21.65 -12.49 1.28
C LYS A 138 20.28 -13.13 1.07
N PRO A 139 20.01 -14.29 1.70
CA PRO A 139 18.67 -14.87 1.73
C PRO A 139 17.68 -14.04 2.55
N THR A 140 16.46 -13.90 2.02
CA THR A 140 15.30 -13.31 2.68
C THR A 140 14.50 -14.40 3.40
N LEU A 141 13.97 -14.09 4.59
CA LEU A 141 13.01 -14.97 5.27
C LEU A 141 11.73 -15.09 4.46
N VAL A 142 11.34 -16.33 4.15
CA VAL A 142 10.13 -16.60 3.38
C VAL A 142 9.31 -17.71 4.03
N GLU A 143 8.01 -17.66 3.81
CA GLU A 143 7.14 -18.79 4.06
C GLU A 143 6.88 -19.57 2.78
N VAL A 144 6.96 -20.90 2.86
CA VAL A 144 6.81 -21.78 1.70
C VAL A 144 5.57 -22.65 1.87
N ARG A 145 4.72 -22.71 0.84
CA ARG A 145 3.57 -23.62 0.78
C ARG A 145 3.48 -24.30 -0.57
N TYR A 146 2.88 -25.48 -0.58
CA TYR A 146 2.54 -26.20 -1.80
C TYR A 146 1.06 -26.55 -1.79
N SER A 147 0.38 -26.35 -2.91
CA SER A 147 -1.02 -26.72 -3.10
C SER A 147 -1.18 -27.62 -4.32
N ASP A 148 -1.81 -28.78 -4.10
CA ASP A 148 -2.30 -29.65 -5.19
C ASP A 148 -3.78 -29.43 -5.51
N ARG A 149 -4.36 -28.34 -4.97
CA ARG A 149 -5.75 -27.97 -5.23
C ARG A 149 -5.80 -26.92 -6.34
N ARG A 150 -6.79 -27.07 -7.23
CA ARG A 150 -7.18 -26.01 -8.15
C ARG A 150 -7.99 -24.95 -7.41
N ASP A 151 -7.76 -23.67 -7.71
CA ASP A 151 -8.64 -22.55 -7.36
C ASP A 151 -8.92 -21.68 -8.59
N SER A 152 -9.63 -20.57 -8.42
CA SER A 152 -10.02 -19.66 -9.50
C SER A 152 -8.83 -18.99 -10.21
N PHE A 153 -7.66 -18.94 -9.58
CA PHE A 153 -6.48 -18.26 -10.12
C PHE A 153 -5.32 -19.19 -10.45
N ARG A 154 -5.35 -20.45 -9.99
CA ARG A 154 -4.17 -21.32 -10.03
C ARG A 154 -4.50 -22.77 -10.34
N PRO A 155 -3.63 -23.44 -11.12
CA PRO A 155 -3.74 -24.87 -11.32
C PRO A 155 -3.26 -25.65 -10.07
N PRO A 156 -3.61 -26.96 -9.99
CA PRO A 156 -2.92 -27.90 -9.10
C PRO A 156 -1.40 -27.89 -9.31
N GLY A 157 -0.67 -28.29 -8.28
CA GLY A 157 0.79 -28.36 -8.29
C GLY A 157 1.44 -26.98 -8.25
N THR A 158 1.00 -26.09 -7.37
CA THR A 158 1.58 -24.75 -7.24
C THR A 158 2.44 -24.66 -5.98
N LEU A 159 3.74 -24.38 -6.16
CA LEU A 159 4.67 -24.03 -5.08
C LEU A 159 4.68 -22.50 -4.92
N MET A 160 4.49 -22.05 -3.69
CA MET A 160 4.36 -20.63 -3.34
C MET A 160 5.42 -20.26 -2.31
N ILE A 161 6.02 -19.10 -2.50
CA ILE A 161 7.04 -18.52 -1.62
C ILE A 161 6.59 -17.09 -1.34
N LEU A 162 6.41 -16.75 -0.07
CA LEU A 162 5.95 -15.42 0.36
C LEU A 162 7.04 -14.76 1.21
N PRO A 163 7.56 -13.56 0.86
CA PRO A 163 8.37 -12.76 1.78
C PRO A 163 7.65 -12.59 3.13
N LEU A 164 8.38 -12.83 4.22
CA LEU A 164 7.78 -12.77 5.55
C LEU A 164 7.29 -11.34 5.85
N PRO A 165 6.08 -11.16 6.41
CA PRO A 165 5.65 -9.85 6.85
C PRO A 165 6.60 -9.20 7.85
N GLY A 166 6.92 -7.94 7.58
CA GLY A 166 7.95 -7.16 8.28
C GLY A 166 9.37 -7.27 7.68
N ALA A 167 9.56 -8.03 6.60
CA ALA A 167 10.82 -8.13 5.85
C ALA A 167 10.56 -7.97 4.34
N PRO A 168 10.09 -6.78 3.89
CA PRO A 168 9.80 -6.52 2.48
C PRO A 168 11.07 -6.65 1.63
N LEU A 169 10.91 -6.98 0.35
CA LEU A 169 12.01 -6.89 -0.61
C LEU A 169 12.32 -5.42 -0.89
N ARG A 170 13.59 -5.11 -1.17
CA ARG A 170 14.02 -3.75 -1.49
C ARG A 170 13.35 -3.31 -2.81
N PRO A 171 12.77 -2.10 -2.89
CA PRO A 171 12.21 -1.58 -4.14
C PRO A 171 13.29 -1.43 -5.21
N ASP A 172 12.91 -1.61 -6.47
CA ASP A 172 13.77 -1.41 -7.64
C ASP A 172 15.05 -2.29 -7.72
N GLU A 173 15.04 -3.45 -7.07
CA GLU A 173 16.17 -4.38 -7.05
C GLU A 173 15.77 -5.76 -7.62
N HIS A 174 16.75 -6.48 -8.19
CA HIS A 174 16.50 -7.84 -8.68
C HIS A 174 16.61 -8.89 -7.56
N TYR A 175 15.69 -9.84 -7.59
CA TYR A 175 15.66 -11.01 -6.71
C TYR A 175 15.58 -12.30 -7.52
N ALA A 176 16.16 -13.37 -6.96
CA ALA A 176 16.01 -14.71 -7.48
C ALA A 176 15.37 -15.63 -6.44
N ALA A 177 14.29 -16.31 -6.82
CA ALA A 177 13.79 -17.45 -6.06
C ALA A 177 14.39 -18.74 -6.64
N ILE A 178 15.05 -19.52 -5.77
CA ILE A 178 15.81 -20.72 -6.13
C ILE A 178 15.22 -21.89 -5.36
N VAL A 179 14.77 -22.90 -6.08
CA VAL A 179 14.31 -24.18 -5.52
C VAL A 179 15.29 -25.26 -5.89
N ARG A 180 15.78 -26.01 -4.91
CA ARG A 180 16.82 -27.02 -5.10
C ARG A 180 16.27 -28.39 -5.46
N THR A 181 17.11 -29.21 -6.09
CA THR A 181 16.82 -30.61 -6.43
C THR A 181 16.58 -31.52 -5.23
N SER A 182 16.97 -31.08 -4.02
CA SER A 182 16.60 -31.73 -2.77
C SER A 182 15.10 -31.62 -2.45
N LEU A 183 14.37 -30.67 -3.05
CA LEU A 183 12.92 -30.54 -2.87
C LEU A 183 12.12 -31.24 -3.96
N VAL A 184 12.48 -31.00 -5.21
CA VAL A 184 11.73 -31.45 -6.39
C VAL A 184 12.68 -31.74 -7.55
N THR A 185 12.27 -32.63 -8.46
CA THR A 185 13.00 -32.92 -9.69
C THR A 185 13.22 -31.65 -10.51
N ALA A 186 14.40 -31.54 -11.13
CA ALA A 186 14.74 -30.39 -11.95
C ALA A 186 13.84 -30.25 -13.18
N ASP A 187 13.37 -29.03 -13.40
CA ASP A 187 12.59 -28.67 -14.58
C ASP A 187 13.49 -28.60 -15.82
N THR A 188 13.07 -29.28 -16.88
CA THR A 188 13.86 -29.35 -18.12
C THR A 188 13.97 -28.01 -18.84
N GLY A 189 13.01 -27.12 -18.66
CA GLY A 189 12.99 -25.77 -19.23
C GLY A 189 13.99 -24.87 -18.53
N ILE A 190 14.02 -24.88 -17.19
CA ILE A 190 15.05 -24.18 -16.42
C ILE A 190 16.44 -24.71 -16.74
N ARG A 191 16.63 -26.03 -16.83
CA ARG A 191 17.93 -26.60 -17.21
C ARG A 191 18.41 -26.10 -18.57
N ARG A 192 17.54 -26.14 -19.58
CA ARG A 192 17.82 -25.61 -20.93
C ARG A 192 18.16 -24.13 -20.91
N LEU A 193 17.46 -23.35 -20.08
CA LEU A 193 17.68 -21.91 -19.96
C LEU A 193 19.05 -21.60 -19.35
N LEU A 194 19.47 -22.36 -18.33
CA LEU A 194 20.78 -22.18 -17.68
C LEU A 194 21.97 -22.70 -18.52
N ASP A 195 21.71 -23.58 -19.49
CA ASP A 195 22.74 -24.13 -20.39
C ASP A 195 23.04 -23.22 -21.61
N ASP A 196 22.23 -22.18 -21.88
CA ASP A 196 22.40 -21.21 -23.00
C ASP A 196 22.27 -19.73 -22.53
N PRO A 197 23.14 -19.24 -21.61
CA PRO A 197 23.06 -17.90 -21.04
C PRO A 197 23.33 -16.78 -22.06
N GLY A 198 22.85 -15.56 -21.78
CA GLY A 198 23.07 -14.38 -22.62
C GLY A 198 22.21 -14.27 -23.89
N ARG A 199 21.33 -15.24 -24.16
CA ARG A 199 20.34 -15.17 -25.26
C ARG A 199 18.93 -15.06 -24.70
N GLU A 200 18.10 -14.17 -25.23
CA GLU A 200 16.69 -14.08 -24.82
C GLU A 200 15.96 -15.44 -24.98
N PRO A 201 15.19 -15.91 -23.97
CA PRO A 201 14.87 -15.26 -22.70
C PRO A 201 15.85 -15.53 -21.55
N ALA A 202 16.89 -16.35 -21.76
CA ALA A 202 17.89 -16.70 -20.75
C ALA A 202 18.67 -15.47 -20.22
N ALA A 203 18.83 -14.43 -21.03
CA ALA A 203 19.43 -13.16 -20.60
C ALA A 203 18.73 -12.56 -19.37
N ARG A 204 17.42 -12.81 -19.19
CA ARG A 204 16.63 -12.40 -18.01
C ARG A 204 17.02 -13.13 -16.72
N PHE A 205 17.87 -14.16 -16.81
CA PHE A 205 18.39 -14.92 -15.69
C PHE A 205 19.90 -14.75 -15.52
N ASP A 206 20.57 -13.87 -16.29
CA ASP A 206 22.03 -13.74 -16.24
C ASP A 206 22.54 -13.39 -14.82
N LEU A 207 21.73 -12.68 -14.01
CA LEU A 207 22.04 -12.37 -12.60
C LEU A 207 22.03 -13.60 -11.67
N LEU A 208 21.37 -14.69 -12.07
CA LEU A 208 21.28 -15.90 -11.26
C LEU A 208 22.63 -16.61 -11.15
N LEU A 209 23.41 -16.70 -12.24
CA LEU A 209 24.65 -17.49 -12.24
C LEU A 209 25.70 -16.93 -11.26
N PRO A 210 26.01 -15.61 -11.23
CA PRO A 210 26.91 -15.04 -10.22
C PRO A 210 26.38 -15.18 -8.79
N ALA A 211 25.05 -15.11 -8.60
CA ALA A 211 24.44 -15.30 -7.29
C ALA A 211 24.58 -16.75 -6.81
N LEU A 212 24.41 -17.74 -7.69
CA LEU A 212 24.64 -19.16 -7.38
C LEU A 212 26.09 -19.43 -6.96
N ASP A 213 27.06 -18.84 -7.66
CA ASP A 213 28.49 -18.93 -7.29
C ASP A 213 28.76 -18.33 -5.91
N THR A 214 28.22 -17.13 -5.66
CA THR A 214 28.31 -16.45 -4.35
C THR A 214 27.73 -17.29 -3.21
N LEU A 215 26.62 -17.99 -3.47
CA LEU A 215 25.95 -18.87 -2.51
C LEU A 215 26.60 -20.26 -2.41
N GLY A 216 27.56 -20.59 -3.27
CA GLY A 216 28.14 -21.92 -3.37
C GLY A 216 27.15 -23.00 -3.80
N ILE A 217 26.16 -22.65 -4.63
CA ILE A 217 25.12 -23.56 -5.13
C ILE A 217 25.50 -24.02 -6.55
N PRO A 218 25.81 -25.31 -6.75
CA PRO A 218 26.02 -25.84 -8.09
C PRO A 218 24.77 -25.72 -8.97
N VAL A 219 24.96 -25.38 -10.25
CA VAL A 219 23.85 -25.19 -11.21
C VAL A 219 23.00 -26.47 -11.39
N ASP A 220 23.60 -27.66 -11.26
CA ASP A 220 22.89 -28.95 -11.30
C ASP A 220 22.05 -29.24 -10.05
N GLN A 221 22.20 -28.45 -8.99
CA GLN A 221 21.32 -28.49 -7.81
C GLN A 221 20.12 -27.55 -7.91
N VAL A 222 19.99 -26.76 -8.98
CA VAL A 222 18.82 -25.91 -9.22
C VAL A 222 17.72 -26.71 -9.91
N ALA A 223 16.57 -26.83 -9.26
CA ALA A 223 15.40 -27.51 -9.81
C ALA A 223 14.42 -26.56 -10.49
N LEU A 224 14.09 -25.45 -9.81
CA LEU A 224 13.26 -24.37 -10.34
C LEU A 224 13.94 -23.04 -10.01
N ALA A 225 13.79 -22.05 -10.87
CA ALA A 225 14.24 -20.69 -10.58
C ALA A 225 13.36 -19.64 -11.27
N THR A 226 13.28 -18.46 -10.67
CA THR A 226 12.81 -17.24 -11.33
C THR A 226 13.68 -16.07 -10.90
N VAL A 227 13.94 -15.15 -11.82
CA VAL A 227 14.57 -13.85 -11.55
C VAL A 227 13.54 -12.77 -11.88
N PHE A 228 13.42 -11.78 -11.01
CA PHE A 228 12.47 -10.69 -11.18
C PHE A 228 12.96 -9.40 -10.52
N ARG A 229 12.65 -8.26 -11.12
CA ARG A 229 12.84 -6.92 -10.51
C ARG A 229 11.61 -6.51 -9.70
N THR A 230 11.80 -6.01 -8.49
CA THR A 230 10.73 -5.36 -7.71
C THR A 230 10.43 -3.96 -8.26
N ALA A 231 9.20 -3.49 -8.12
CA ALA A 231 8.81 -2.14 -8.52
C ALA A 231 9.31 -1.08 -7.53
N ASP A 232 9.59 0.13 -8.02
CA ASP A 232 9.87 1.29 -7.16
C ASP A 232 8.57 1.91 -6.63
N VAL A 233 8.01 1.27 -5.62
CA VAL A 233 6.73 1.65 -5.03
C VAL A 233 6.84 2.90 -4.13
N THR A 234 8.06 3.34 -3.79
CA THR A 234 8.30 4.49 -2.90
C THR A 234 8.68 5.78 -3.65
N TRP A 235 8.91 5.68 -4.97
CA TRP A 235 9.38 6.79 -5.82
C TRP A 235 8.62 8.10 -5.59
N ALA A 236 7.28 8.06 -5.61
CA ALA A 236 6.45 9.26 -5.58
C ALA A 236 6.71 10.11 -4.33
N VAL A 237 6.71 9.47 -3.15
CA VAL A 237 6.93 10.16 -1.87
C VAL A 237 8.40 10.55 -1.72
N ARG A 238 9.34 9.66 -2.04
CA ARG A 238 10.79 9.90 -1.91
C ARG A 238 11.27 11.08 -2.76
N GLU A 239 10.85 11.11 -4.03
CA GLU A 239 11.27 12.16 -4.94
C GLU A 239 10.53 13.49 -4.69
N ALA A 240 9.24 13.43 -4.32
CA ALA A 240 8.51 14.63 -3.92
C ALA A 240 9.08 15.25 -2.63
N ALA A 241 9.51 14.43 -1.66
CA ALA A 241 10.21 14.92 -0.46
C ALA A 241 11.45 15.73 -0.85
N THR A 242 12.25 15.22 -1.79
CA THR A 242 13.42 15.93 -2.32
C THR A 242 13.06 17.26 -2.99
N VAL A 243 11.93 17.33 -3.71
CA VAL A 243 11.43 18.58 -4.31
C VAL A 243 11.00 19.56 -3.21
N VAL A 244 10.16 19.12 -2.27
CA VAL A 244 9.64 19.96 -1.17
C VAL A 244 10.76 20.49 -0.29
N GLN A 245 11.78 19.67 0.01
CA GLN A 245 12.95 20.09 0.80
C GLN A 245 13.67 21.30 0.19
N ARG A 246 13.72 21.42 -1.14
CA ARG A 246 14.34 22.57 -1.84
C ARG A 246 13.47 23.83 -1.84
N LEU A 247 12.18 23.71 -1.55
CA LEU A 247 11.28 24.86 -1.41
C LEU A 247 11.56 25.63 -0.11
N GLN A 248 11.34 26.95 -0.16
CA GLN A 248 11.35 27.77 1.03
C GLN A 248 10.17 27.39 1.95
N PRO A 249 10.31 27.51 3.28
CA PRO A 249 9.16 27.42 4.17
C PRO A 249 8.06 28.39 3.72
N PRO A 250 6.79 27.95 3.69
CA PRO A 250 5.70 28.82 3.23
C PRO A 250 5.43 29.94 4.24
N ASP A 251 4.89 31.05 3.75
CA ASP A 251 4.39 32.13 4.60
C ASP A 251 3.16 31.64 5.39
N LEU A 252 3.13 31.93 6.69
CA LEU A 252 2.00 31.60 7.56
C LEU A 252 1.14 32.85 7.75
N VAL A 253 -0.12 32.80 7.35
CA VAL A 253 -1.02 33.96 7.31
C VAL A 253 -2.37 33.66 7.96
N GLY A 254 -3.21 34.68 8.10
CA GLY A 254 -4.61 34.48 8.52
C GLY A 254 -4.81 34.01 9.97
N PHE A 255 -3.82 34.19 10.85
CA PHE A 255 -3.89 33.73 12.24
C PHE A 255 -5.14 34.22 12.98
N ALA A 256 -5.92 33.27 13.51
CA ALA A 256 -7.08 33.57 14.35
C ALA A 256 -7.20 32.59 15.51
N GLU A 257 -7.60 33.11 16.69
CA GLU A 257 -8.03 32.28 17.82
C GLU A 257 -9.48 31.85 17.58
N LEU A 258 -9.75 30.54 17.68
CA LEU A 258 -11.08 29.98 17.53
C LEU A 258 -11.76 29.87 18.89
N SER A 259 -13.00 30.36 18.98
CA SER A 259 -13.86 30.08 20.13
C SER A 259 -14.35 28.64 20.04
N SER A 260 -13.64 27.70 20.66
CA SER A 260 -14.11 26.32 20.77
C SER A 260 -14.71 26.08 22.15
N ASP A 261 -16.01 25.76 22.19
CA ASP A 261 -16.68 25.22 23.39
C ASP A 261 -16.28 23.76 23.68
N LEU A 262 -15.39 23.18 22.86
CA LEU A 262 -14.88 21.83 23.00
C LEU A 262 -13.99 21.76 24.25
N ARG A 263 -14.57 21.27 25.34
CA ARG A 263 -13.88 20.93 26.59
C ARG A 263 -13.71 19.43 26.68
N CYS A 264 -12.66 19.01 27.38
CA CYS A 264 -12.41 17.61 27.63
C CYS A 264 -13.11 17.16 28.90
N ASP A 265 -14.10 16.26 28.77
CA ASP A 265 -14.77 15.66 29.93
C ASP A 265 -13.91 14.55 30.58
N ALA A 266 -12.97 13.97 29.83
CA ALA A 266 -12.15 12.83 30.28
C ALA A 266 -10.96 13.23 31.17
N PHE A 267 -10.52 14.49 31.11
CA PHE A 267 -9.48 15.04 31.97
C PHE A 267 -9.96 16.41 32.48
N GLU A 268 -10.60 16.40 33.65
CA GLU A 268 -11.28 17.57 34.25
C GLU A 268 -10.42 18.83 34.41
N SER A 269 -9.09 18.73 34.26
CA SER A 269 -8.13 19.83 34.45
C SER A 269 -7.38 20.29 33.20
N ALA A 270 -7.50 19.61 32.05
CA ALA A 270 -6.75 19.97 30.85
C ALA A 270 -7.53 20.93 29.95
N THR A 271 -7.05 22.16 29.83
CA THR A 271 -7.59 23.18 28.92
C THR A 271 -6.55 23.63 27.90
N TRP A 272 -7.02 24.05 26.73
CA TRP A 272 -6.21 24.53 25.63
C TRP A 272 -6.93 25.66 24.90
N ARG A 273 -6.15 26.41 24.12
CA ARG A 273 -6.65 27.35 23.12
C ARG A 273 -6.42 26.79 21.73
N THR A 274 -7.37 27.06 20.84
CA THR A 274 -7.33 26.58 19.45
C THR A 274 -7.06 27.75 18.53
N PHE A 275 -6.09 27.62 17.64
CA PHE A 275 -5.76 28.62 16.64
C PHE A 275 -5.82 28.01 15.25
N ARG A 276 -6.15 28.84 14.27
CA ARG A 276 -6.02 28.52 12.85
C ARG A 276 -5.06 29.46 12.15
N PHE A 277 -4.48 29.00 11.06
CA PHE A 277 -3.72 29.80 10.11
C PHE A 277 -3.73 29.10 8.75
N GLU A 278 -3.32 29.82 7.71
CA GLU A 278 -3.28 29.32 6.33
C GLU A 278 -1.85 29.36 5.80
N TYR A 279 -1.54 28.43 4.89
CA TYR A 279 -0.27 28.38 4.16
C TYR A 279 -0.46 27.66 2.81
N ASP A 280 0.46 27.87 1.87
CA ASP A 280 0.45 27.22 0.57
C ASP A 280 1.25 25.90 0.59
N THR A 281 0.68 24.82 0.06
CA THR A 281 1.33 23.52 -0.13
C THR A 281 1.38 23.12 -1.61
N PRO A 282 2.46 22.51 -2.12
CA PRO A 282 2.53 22.05 -3.49
C PRO A 282 1.65 20.81 -3.72
N ILE A 283 0.91 20.82 -4.82
CA ILE A 283 0.12 19.67 -5.29
C ILE A 283 0.77 19.06 -6.51
N PHE A 284 1.01 17.76 -6.46
CA PHE A 284 1.63 16.95 -7.51
C PHE A 284 0.60 16.15 -8.32
N LEU A 285 -0.64 16.08 -7.85
CA LEU A 285 -1.75 15.38 -8.51
C LEU A 285 -2.18 16.09 -9.79
N LYS A 286 -2.02 15.44 -10.94
CA LYS A 286 -2.48 15.98 -12.22
C LYS A 286 -4.00 16.10 -12.28
N GLY A 287 -4.48 17.09 -13.04
CA GLY A 287 -5.91 17.27 -13.29
C GLY A 287 -6.61 18.02 -12.15
N GLN A 288 -7.93 17.84 -12.02
CA GLN A 288 -8.73 18.58 -11.04
C GLN A 288 -9.46 17.61 -10.09
N PRO A 289 -9.55 17.94 -8.79
CA PRO A 289 -10.41 17.23 -7.85
C PRO A 289 -11.86 17.20 -8.37
N PRO A 290 -12.59 16.08 -8.23
CA PRO A 290 -12.30 14.90 -7.42
C PRO A 290 -11.42 13.84 -8.10
N HIS A 291 -10.85 14.12 -9.27
CA HIS A 291 -10.04 13.20 -10.07
C HIS A 291 -10.76 11.92 -10.53
N PHE A 292 -12.05 12.01 -10.88
CA PHE A 292 -12.82 10.88 -11.43
C PHE A 292 -12.48 10.54 -12.88
N GLU A 293 -11.87 11.47 -13.62
CA GLU A 293 -11.53 11.25 -15.03
C GLU A 293 -10.27 10.38 -15.18
N PRO A 294 -10.24 9.42 -16.12
CA PRO A 294 -9.05 8.62 -16.41
C PRO A 294 -7.82 9.51 -16.66
N GLY A 295 -6.70 9.19 -16.00
CA GLY A 295 -5.44 9.94 -16.10
C GLY A 295 -5.38 11.22 -15.24
N SER A 296 -6.44 11.54 -14.50
CA SER A 296 -6.42 12.54 -13.43
C SER A 296 -5.97 11.90 -12.11
N GLY A 297 -5.48 12.71 -11.17
CA GLY A 297 -5.08 12.29 -9.82
C GLY A 297 -3.82 11.44 -9.79
N ILE A 298 -2.96 11.55 -10.81
CA ILE A 298 -1.70 10.83 -10.92
C ILE A 298 -0.53 11.79 -10.68
N ILE A 299 0.47 11.33 -9.93
CA ILE A 299 1.77 11.97 -9.78
C ILE A 299 2.65 11.52 -10.93
N GLU A 300 2.96 12.45 -11.84
CA GLU A 300 3.77 12.17 -13.03
C GLU A 300 5.25 12.52 -12.79
N SER A 301 6.14 11.69 -13.34
CA SER A 301 7.57 11.98 -13.39
C SER A 301 7.87 13.03 -14.45
N GLY A 302 8.60 14.07 -14.06
CA GLY A 302 9.10 15.11 -14.93
C GLY A 302 10.34 14.67 -15.73
N PRO A 303 10.82 15.50 -16.67
CA PRO A 303 12.02 15.20 -17.45
C PRO A 303 13.31 15.04 -16.64
N ASP A 304 13.33 15.53 -15.41
CA ASP A 304 14.43 15.44 -14.44
C ASP A 304 14.29 14.24 -13.49
N GLY A 305 13.27 13.41 -13.66
CA GLY A 305 13.00 12.23 -12.84
C GLY A 305 12.23 12.53 -11.53
N HIS A 306 11.95 13.80 -11.23
CA HIS A 306 11.21 14.21 -10.05
C HIS A 306 9.71 14.45 -10.36
N PRO A 307 8.81 14.29 -9.37
CA PRO A 307 7.41 14.64 -9.49
C PRO A 307 7.19 16.10 -9.92
N VAL A 308 6.26 16.32 -10.85
CA VAL A 308 5.92 17.67 -11.32
C VAL A 308 4.91 18.33 -10.38
N ILE A 309 5.28 19.50 -9.81
CA ILE A 309 4.33 20.37 -9.12
C ILE A 309 3.32 20.90 -10.14
N GLN A 310 2.04 20.63 -9.92
CA GLN A 310 0.94 21.05 -10.79
C GLN A 310 0.43 22.45 -10.40
N TRP A 311 0.27 22.71 -9.10
CA TRP A 311 -0.07 24.04 -8.54
C TRP A 311 0.27 24.10 -7.05
N PHE A 312 0.03 25.25 -6.42
CA PHE A 312 0.05 25.44 -4.97
C PHE A 312 -1.37 25.64 -4.45
N GLU A 313 -1.77 24.89 -3.43
CA GLU A 313 -3.06 25.00 -2.77
C GLU A 313 -2.89 25.69 -1.42
N THR A 314 -3.69 26.74 -1.17
CA THR A 314 -3.79 27.35 0.16
C THR A 314 -4.66 26.48 1.05
N ILE A 315 -4.11 25.99 2.16
CA ILE A 315 -4.82 25.12 3.11
C ILE A 315 -4.80 25.71 4.53
N GLU A 316 -5.83 25.38 5.31
CA GLU A 316 -5.96 25.79 6.72
C GLU A 316 -5.38 24.71 7.64
N ALA A 317 -4.55 25.13 8.59
CA ALA A 317 -4.06 24.30 9.68
C ALA A 317 -4.71 24.68 11.01
N ILE A 318 -4.92 23.69 11.87
CA ILE A 318 -5.40 23.89 13.24
C ILE A 318 -4.29 23.51 14.21
N VAL A 319 -4.03 24.39 15.18
CA VAL A 319 -3.13 24.10 16.30
C VAL A 319 -3.84 24.30 17.63
N THR A 320 -3.78 23.29 18.52
CA THR A 320 -4.13 23.48 19.92
C THR A 320 -2.89 23.75 20.75
N VAL A 321 -2.97 24.73 21.65
CA VAL A 321 -1.90 25.11 22.55
C VAL A 321 -2.39 24.96 23.99
N PRO A 322 -1.67 24.20 24.85
CA PRO A 322 -2.04 24.04 26.25
C PRO A 322 -2.12 25.39 26.98
N ASP A 323 -3.06 25.53 27.93
CA ASP A 323 -3.10 26.72 28.80
C ASP A 323 -2.00 26.73 29.87
N ALA A 324 -1.31 25.61 30.05
CA ALA A 324 -0.14 25.51 30.92
C ALA A 324 0.93 26.55 30.52
N PRO A 325 1.69 27.13 31.47
CA PRO A 325 2.71 28.13 31.15
C PRO A 325 3.72 27.64 30.09
N ALA A 326 3.98 28.49 29.09
CA ALA A 326 4.92 28.17 28.02
C ALA A 326 6.33 27.89 28.58
N PRO A 327 6.97 26.78 28.22
CA PRO A 327 8.38 26.57 28.52
C PRO A 327 9.24 27.67 27.88
N VAL A 328 10.42 27.95 28.46
CA VAL A 328 11.36 28.96 27.91
C VAL A 328 11.78 28.62 26.48
N SER A 329 11.90 27.34 26.15
CA SER A 329 12.22 26.86 24.79
C SER A 329 11.01 26.78 23.85
N GLY A 330 9.82 27.23 24.26
CA GLY A 330 8.57 27.04 23.54
C GLY A 330 7.86 25.72 23.91
N TYR A 331 6.61 25.57 23.45
CA TYR A 331 5.87 24.32 23.64
C TYR A 331 6.45 23.21 22.74
N PRO A 332 6.57 21.97 23.22
CA PRO A 332 6.69 20.81 22.34
C PRO A 332 5.49 20.76 21.38
N LEU A 333 5.73 20.33 20.14
CA LEU A 333 4.72 20.27 19.08
C LEU A 333 4.64 18.86 18.51
N THR A 334 3.42 18.40 18.26
CA THR A 334 3.13 17.13 17.62
C THR A 334 2.24 17.37 16.39
N ILE A 335 2.63 16.82 15.24
CA ILE A 335 1.76 16.72 14.07
C ILE A 335 0.79 15.56 14.27
N TYR A 336 -0.49 15.77 13.98
CA TYR A 336 -1.52 14.73 13.96
C TYR A 336 -2.08 14.59 12.55
N LEU A 337 -2.19 13.34 12.10
CA LEU A 337 -2.76 12.96 10.81
C LEU A 337 -3.99 12.08 11.02
N HIS A 338 -5.14 12.53 10.51
CA HIS A 338 -6.44 11.95 10.80
C HIS A 338 -6.72 10.65 10.02
N GLY A 339 -7.71 9.87 10.47
CA GLY A 339 -8.19 8.70 9.75
C GLY A 339 -9.17 9.02 8.62
N ALA A 340 -9.62 8.00 7.90
CA ALA A 340 -10.66 8.10 6.88
C ALA A 340 -11.91 8.77 7.44
N GLY A 341 -12.53 9.66 6.66
CA GLY A 341 -13.69 10.42 7.13
C GLY A 341 -13.37 11.66 7.98
N GLY A 342 -12.12 11.78 8.41
CA GLY A 342 -11.68 12.83 9.31
C GLY A 342 -11.49 14.20 8.66
N ASP A 343 -11.09 15.14 9.51
CA ASP A 343 -10.66 16.48 9.11
C ASP A 343 -9.63 17.00 10.13
N ARG A 344 -9.14 18.21 9.93
CA ARG A 344 -8.18 18.92 10.78
C ARG A 344 -8.63 19.14 12.23
N PHE A 345 -9.88 18.87 12.59
CA PHE A 345 -10.36 18.87 13.98
C PHE A 345 -10.53 17.47 14.59
N SER A 346 -10.21 16.39 13.85
CA SER A 346 -10.36 15.01 14.34
C SER A 346 -9.64 14.77 15.66
N PHE A 347 -8.42 15.29 15.80
CA PHE A 347 -7.63 15.16 17.03
C PHE A 347 -8.27 15.83 18.25
N VAL A 348 -9.16 16.81 18.04
CA VAL A 348 -9.94 17.42 19.13
C VAL A 348 -11.10 16.50 19.50
N ARG A 349 -11.79 15.94 18.50
CA ARG A 349 -12.96 15.08 18.68
C ARG A 349 -12.63 13.71 19.28
N ASP A 350 -11.47 13.14 18.92
CA ASP A 350 -11.03 11.83 19.41
C ASP A 350 -10.33 11.89 20.78
N GLY A 351 -10.12 13.09 21.33
CA GLY A 351 -9.49 13.32 22.63
C GLY A 351 -7.96 13.39 22.59
N THR A 352 -7.32 13.26 21.43
CA THR A 352 -5.85 13.37 21.29
C THR A 352 -5.34 14.73 21.74
N ALA A 353 -6.02 15.82 21.34
CA ALA A 353 -5.70 17.18 21.77
C ALA A 353 -5.68 17.31 23.28
N CYS A 354 -6.66 16.71 23.96
CA CYS A 354 -6.75 16.72 25.41
C CYS A 354 -5.61 15.93 26.06
N SER A 355 -5.33 14.74 25.54
CA SER A 355 -4.21 13.91 26.02
C SER A 355 -2.87 14.64 25.88
N MET A 356 -2.64 15.33 24.76
CA MET A 356 -1.42 16.13 24.55
C MET A 356 -1.39 17.37 25.44
N ALA A 357 -2.51 18.11 25.56
CA ALA A 357 -2.60 19.31 26.38
C ALA A 357 -2.35 19.04 27.87
N SER A 358 -2.88 17.95 28.41
CA SER A 358 -2.61 17.51 29.80
C SER A 358 -1.12 17.23 30.09
N ARG A 359 -0.32 17.04 29.04
CA ARG A 359 1.15 16.82 29.10
C ARG A 359 1.94 18.06 28.70
N GLY A 360 1.27 19.19 28.47
CA GLY A 360 1.90 20.44 28.05
C GLY A 360 2.42 20.41 26.60
N ILE A 361 1.84 19.55 25.74
CA ILE A 361 2.22 19.39 24.33
C ILE A 361 1.15 20.02 23.44
N ALA A 362 1.58 20.83 22.46
CA ALA A 362 0.71 21.37 21.43
C ALA A 362 0.52 20.38 20.28
N THR A 363 -0.61 20.44 19.60
CA THR A 363 -0.91 19.54 18.48
C THR A 363 -1.33 20.33 17.24
N LEU A 364 -0.73 20.02 16.08
CA LEU A 364 -0.98 20.63 14.77
C LEU A 364 -1.59 19.61 13.82
N ALA A 365 -2.64 19.97 13.10
CA ALA A 365 -3.30 19.09 12.13
C ALA A 365 -3.79 19.85 10.88
N ILE A 366 -3.93 19.13 9.77
CA ILE A 366 -4.47 19.62 8.49
C ILE A 366 -5.51 18.63 7.94
N ASP A 367 -6.23 19.06 6.91
CA ASP A 367 -7.10 18.17 6.12
C ASP A 367 -6.27 17.42 5.07
N PHE A 368 -6.55 16.12 4.88
CA PHE A 368 -6.09 15.39 3.70
C PHE A 368 -6.60 16.00 2.38
N PRO A 369 -5.97 15.68 1.24
CA PRO A 369 -6.56 15.92 -0.06
C PRO A 369 -8.02 15.44 -0.10
N GLN A 370 -8.91 16.29 -0.61
CA GLN A 370 -10.35 16.01 -0.70
C GLN A 370 -11.08 15.75 0.64
N HIS A 371 -10.49 16.09 1.79
CA HIS A 371 -11.14 16.01 3.10
C HIS A 371 -11.45 17.41 3.66
N GLY A 372 -12.29 17.48 4.70
CA GLY A 372 -12.59 18.72 5.41
C GLY A 372 -12.95 19.89 4.48
N MET A 373 -12.14 20.95 4.50
CA MET A 373 -12.27 22.15 3.66
C MET A 373 -11.65 22.00 2.27
N ARG A 374 -10.82 20.97 2.05
CA ARG A 374 -10.22 20.63 0.74
C ARG A 374 -11.16 19.80 -0.14
N ARG A 375 -12.41 19.58 0.32
CA ARG A 375 -13.44 18.89 -0.47
C ARG A 375 -13.85 19.69 -1.69
N PRO A 376 -13.97 19.06 -2.87
CA PRO A 376 -14.42 19.75 -4.09
C PRO A 376 -15.85 20.29 -3.97
N GLN A 377 -16.70 19.59 -3.22
CA GLN A 377 -18.10 19.96 -3.01
C GLN A 377 -18.57 19.62 -1.58
N PRO A 378 -19.39 20.48 -0.95
CA PRO A 378 -20.04 20.17 0.32
C PRO A 378 -20.93 18.92 0.21
N GLY A 379 -20.93 18.10 1.26
CA GLY A 379 -21.80 16.91 1.36
C GLY A 379 -21.28 15.66 0.66
N TRP A 380 -20.16 15.75 -0.05
CA TRP A 380 -19.48 14.57 -0.58
C TRP A 380 -18.76 13.82 0.56
N PHE A 381 -18.86 12.50 0.52
CA PHE A 381 -18.26 11.60 1.50
C PHE A 381 -16.76 11.45 1.21
N PRO A 382 -15.88 11.90 2.11
CA PRO A 382 -14.44 11.86 1.89
C PRO A 382 -13.89 10.43 1.70
N GLU A 383 -14.50 9.43 2.32
CA GLU A 383 -14.13 8.01 2.15
C GLU A 383 -14.35 7.56 0.70
N LEU A 384 -15.44 8.00 0.07
CA LEU A 384 -15.72 7.73 -1.35
C LEU A 384 -14.73 8.46 -2.27
N LEU A 385 -14.35 9.69 -1.89
CA LEU A 385 -13.38 10.50 -2.65
C LEU A 385 -11.98 9.91 -2.59
N LEU A 386 -11.62 9.33 -1.46
CA LEU A 386 -10.35 8.65 -1.26
C LEU A 386 -10.23 7.41 -2.13
N VAL A 387 -11.19 6.49 -2.02
CA VAL A 387 -11.14 5.22 -2.78
C VAL A 387 -11.36 5.45 -4.28
N ASN A 388 -11.94 6.60 -4.65
CA ASN A 388 -12.11 7.06 -6.03
C ASN A 388 -12.55 5.92 -6.98
N PRO A 389 -13.77 5.40 -6.85
CA PRO A 389 -14.18 4.18 -7.56
C PRO A 389 -14.26 4.37 -9.08
N GLY A 390 -14.35 5.61 -9.55
CA GLY A 390 -14.30 5.94 -10.98
C GLY A 390 -12.88 5.95 -11.56
N ASN A 391 -11.86 6.07 -10.72
CA ASN A 391 -10.46 6.16 -11.11
C ASN A 391 -9.53 5.67 -9.98
N LEU A 392 -9.51 4.35 -9.75
CA LEU A 392 -8.70 3.71 -8.70
C LEU A 392 -7.22 4.09 -8.70
N PRO A 393 -6.54 4.29 -9.85
CA PRO A 393 -5.17 4.81 -9.84
C PRO A 393 -5.00 6.11 -9.05
N ALA A 394 -5.98 7.01 -9.07
CA ALA A 394 -5.92 8.25 -8.29
C ALA A 394 -6.01 8.03 -6.78
N ALA A 395 -6.63 6.94 -6.31
CA ALA A 395 -6.73 6.64 -4.88
C ALA A 395 -5.33 6.46 -4.26
N ILE A 396 -4.43 5.78 -4.97
CA ILE A 396 -3.04 5.56 -4.55
C ILE A 396 -2.31 6.89 -4.39
N ASP A 397 -2.40 7.76 -5.39
CA ASP A 397 -1.63 9.00 -5.39
C ASP A 397 -2.26 10.10 -4.52
N LEU A 398 -3.56 10.03 -4.24
CA LEU A 398 -4.19 10.87 -3.21
C LEU A 398 -3.56 10.62 -1.83
N GLU A 399 -3.27 9.36 -1.49
CA GLU A 399 -2.56 9.00 -0.25
C GLU A 399 -1.08 9.40 -0.31
N ASN A 400 -0.42 9.23 -1.46
CA ASN A 400 0.95 9.74 -1.63
C ASN A 400 1.00 11.26 -1.47
N GLN A 401 0.03 12.01 -2.00
CA GLN A 401 -0.07 13.45 -1.79
C GLN A 401 -0.30 13.80 -0.32
N ALA A 402 -1.11 13.03 0.41
CA ALA A 402 -1.26 13.20 1.85
C ALA A 402 0.06 12.99 2.61
N SER A 403 0.87 12.01 2.19
CA SER A 403 2.23 11.79 2.71
C SER A 403 3.14 12.98 2.39
N ILE A 404 3.06 13.49 1.16
CA ILE A 404 3.88 14.62 0.67
C ILE A 404 3.57 15.92 1.44
N ASP A 405 2.30 16.16 1.75
CA ASP A 405 1.87 17.33 2.54
C ASP A 405 2.55 17.38 3.91
N MET A 406 2.98 16.24 4.48
CA MET A 406 3.68 16.18 5.77
C MET A 406 5.09 16.79 5.73
N TYR A 407 5.79 16.76 4.59
CA TYR A 407 7.08 17.45 4.46
C TYR A 407 6.90 18.97 4.50
N THR A 408 5.86 19.50 3.84
CA THR A 408 5.50 20.92 3.94
C THR A 408 5.05 21.26 5.36
N LEU A 409 4.23 20.42 5.98
CA LEU A 409 3.74 20.64 7.34
C LEU A 409 4.87 20.59 8.38
N THR A 410 5.92 19.81 8.16
CA THR A 410 7.13 19.80 8.99
C THR A 410 7.85 21.14 8.90
N LYS A 411 8.06 21.68 7.69
CA LYS A 411 8.60 23.05 7.51
C LYS A 411 7.72 24.11 8.19
N VAL A 412 6.40 24.00 8.07
CA VAL A 412 5.43 24.86 8.77
C VAL A 412 5.61 24.76 10.28
N ALA A 413 5.67 23.55 10.83
CA ALA A 413 5.85 23.31 12.26
C ALA A 413 7.14 23.94 12.80
N ARG A 414 8.25 23.91 12.03
CA ARG A 414 9.52 24.55 12.41
C ARG A 414 9.50 26.08 12.33
N ALA A 415 8.74 26.63 11.39
CA ALA A 415 8.58 28.06 11.21
C ALA A 415 7.51 28.68 12.13
N LEU A 416 6.63 27.84 12.70
CA LEU A 416 5.42 28.29 13.39
C LEU A 416 5.73 29.21 14.59
N VAL A 417 5.15 30.40 14.53
CA VAL A 417 5.04 31.34 15.65
C VAL A 417 3.64 31.93 15.57
N ILE A 418 2.83 31.78 16.62
CA ILE A 418 1.52 32.44 16.66
C ILE A 418 1.77 33.89 17.11
N PRO A 419 1.46 34.90 16.29
CA PRO A 419 1.78 36.29 16.60
C PRO A 419 1.07 36.81 17.86
N SER A 420 1.69 37.79 18.53
CA SER A 420 0.94 38.63 19.48
C SER A 420 -0.18 39.37 18.75
N GLY A 421 -1.33 39.55 19.41
CA GLY A 421 -2.51 40.15 18.81
C GLY A 421 -3.45 39.15 18.12
N THR A 422 -3.03 37.88 17.95
CA THR A 422 -3.97 36.81 17.57
C THR A 422 -4.91 36.53 18.74
N GLY A 423 -6.19 36.86 18.56
CA GLY A 423 -7.18 36.78 19.63
C GLY A 423 -6.79 37.62 20.84
N SER A 424 -6.67 37.00 22.00
CA SER A 424 -6.33 37.67 23.27
C SER A 424 -4.82 37.70 23.59
N LEU A 425 -3.95 37.25 22.68
CA LEU A 425 -2.52 37.09 22.96
C LEU A 425 -1.77 38.42 23.10
N SER A 426 -1.15 38.64 24.26
CA SER A 426 -0.26 39.79 24.51
C SER A 426 1.20 39.56 24.10
N ARG A 427 1.60 38.29 23.90
CA ARG A 427 2.93 37.85 23.48
C ARG A 427 2.79 36.75 22.44
N PRO A 428 3.77 36.60 21.53
CA PRO A 428 3.77 35.49 20.59
C PRO A 428 3.91 34.15 21.31
N ILE A 429 3.27 33.11 20.79
CA ILE A 429 3.50 31.72 21.20
C ILE A 429 4.58 31.13 20.29
N THR A 430 5.55 30.46 20.90
CA THR A 430 6.65 29.79 20.20
C THR A 430 6.66 28.30 20.51
N PHE A 431 7.24 27.53 19.59
CA PHE A 431 7.34 26.07 19.66
C PHE A 431 8.80 25.65 19.62
N ARG A 432 9.08 24.47 20.19
CA ARG A 432 10.41 23.86 20.17
C ARG A 432 10.82 23.52 18.74
N ARG A 433 12.10 23.72 18.44
CA ARG A 433 12.70 23.43 17.13
C ARG A 433 13.55 22.16 17.11
N ASP A 434 13.90 21.64 18.28
CA ASP A 434 14.74 20.46 18.48
C ASP A 434 13.93 19.16 18.59
N THR A 435 12.62 19.24 18.85
CA THR A 435 11.73 18.09 18.98
C THR A 435 10.47 18.29 18.17
N LEU A 436 10.06 17.27 17.42
CA LEU A 436 8.77 17.19 16.74
C LEU A 436 8.19 15.79 16.94
N GLY A 437 6.95 15.71 17.40
CA GLY A 437 6.21 14.46 17.46
C GLY A 437 5.34 14.25 16.21
N PHE A 438 5.01 13.01 15.92
CA PHE A 438 4.03 12.64 14.89
C PHE A 438 3.05 11.60 15.43
N ILE A 439 1.76 11.76 15.11
CA ILE A 439 0.70 10.80 15.39
C ILE A 439 -0.07 10.55 14.11
N GLY A 440 -0.04 9.31 13.63
CA GLY A 440 -0.92 8.83 12.56
C GLY A 440 -2.02 7.96 13.16
N HIS A 441 -3.29 8.21 12.80
CA HIS A 441 -4.42 7.39 13.22
C HIS A 441 -5.16 6.79 12.03
N SER A 442 -5.38 5.48 12.03
CA SER A 442 -6.05 4.74 10.96
C SER A 442 -5.40 5.06 9.60
N GLN A 443 -6.12 5.65 8.64
CA GLN A 443 -5.56 6.13 7.37
C GLN A 443 -4.37 7.08 7.52
N GLY A 444 -4.31 7.87 8.60
CA GLY A 444 -3.15 8.68 8.95
C GLY A 444 -1.87 7.88 9.17
N THR A 445 -1.96 6.56 9.29
CA THR A 445 -0.79 5.68 9.29
C THR A 445 -0.37 5.26 7.88
N PHE A 446 -1.30 5.10 6.93
CA PHE A 446 -1.01 4.81 5.53
C PHE A 446 -0.27 5.97 4.85
N ALA A 447 -0.67 7.22 5.12
CA ALA A 447 0.07 8.40 4.65
C ALA A 447 1.27 8.75 5.57
N GLY A 448 1.19 8.38 6.85
CA GLY A 448 2.23 8.71 7.83
C GLY A 448 3.51 7.91 7.66
N VAL A 449 3.43 6.60 7.39
CA VAL A 449 4.62 5.75 7.31
C VAL A 449 5.50 6.05 6.08
N PRO A 450 4.95 6.21 4.86
CA PRO A 450 5.75 6.63 3.70
C PRO A 450 6.44 7.99 3.91
N PHE A 451 5.82 8.91 4.66
CA PHE A 451 6.46 10.15 5.11
C PHE A 451 7.62 9.88 6.06
N LEU A 452 7.39 9.09 7.11
CA LEU A 452 8.41 8.78 8.13
C LEU A 452 9.59 7.96 7.59
N ALA A 453 9.43 7.26 6.46
CA ALA A 453 10.50 6.50 5.81
C ALA A 453 11.66 7.39 5.30
N PHE A 454 11.38 8.67 4.99
CA PHE A 454 12.39 9.60 4.45
C PHE A 454 12.51 10.91 5.25
N ASP A 455 11.79 11.04 6.37
CA ASP A 455 11.90 12.18 7.30
C ASP A 455 12.89 11.89 8.43
N ASP A 456 13.79 12.83 8.70
CA ASP A 456 14.75 12.78 9.81
C ASP A 456 14.47 13.83 10.90
N GLU A 457 13.37 14.58 10.77
CA GLU A 457 13.00 15.68 11.67
C GLU A 457 12.09 15.24 12.83
N VAL A 458 11.26 14.21 12.62
CA VAL A 458 10.38 13.65 13.63
C VAL A 458 11.16 12.79 14.63
N THR A 459 11.00 13.12 15.91
CA THR A 459 11.75 12.52 17.03
C THR A 459 10.96 11.51 17.84
N ALA A 460 9.63 11.48 17.68
CA ALA A 460 8.74 10.56 18.37
C ALA A 460 7.50 10.28 17.52
N VAL A 461 7.12 9.00 17.43
CA VAL A 461 6.04 8.54 16.54
C VAL A 461 5.03 7.71 17.34
N ILE A 462 3.74 7.94 17.10
CA ILE A 462 2.65 7.05 17.50
C ILE A 462 1.87 6.68 16.24
N LEU A 463 1.84 5.39 15.91
CA LEU A 463 1.01 4.85 14.83
C LEU A 463 -0.14 4.05 15.44
N SER A 464 -1.36 4.56 15.30
CA SER A 464 -2.57 3.93 15.83
C SER A 464 -3.34 3.26 14.69
N GLY A 465 -3.39 1.93 14.68
CA GLY A 465 -4.06 1.18 13.60
C GLY A 465 -3.19 0.96 12.37
N SER A 466 -1.87 0.87 12.58
CA SER A 466 -0.89 0.52 11.54
C SER A 466 -0.33 -0.89 11.75
N GLY A 467 0.22 -1.47 10.68
CA GLY A 467 0.94 -2.73 10.68
C GLY A 467 0.23 -3.84 9.92
N GLY A 468 1.00 -4.87 9.52
CA GLY A 468 0.52 -5.96 8.67
C GLY A 468 0.50 -5.59 7.18
N HIS A 469 0.40 -6.61 6.31
CA HIS A 469 0.28 -6.41 4.87
C HIS A 469 -1.15 -6.01 4.51
N PHE A 470 -1.32 -5.25 3.42
CA PHE A 470 -2.65 -5.05 2.84
C PHE A 470 -3.31 -6.39 2.44
N MET A 471 -2.51 -7.41 2.06
CA MET A 471 -3.00 -8.78 1.90
C MET A 471 -3.66 -9.34 3.15
N THR A 472 -3.05 -9.16 4.32
CA THR A 472 -3.58 -9.65 5.59
C THR A 472 -4.89 -8.96 5.92
N PHE A 473 -4.93 -7.63 5.74
CA PHE A 473 -6.17 -6.87 5.89
C PHE A 473 -7.28 -7.44 5.02
N LEU A 474 -7.04 -7.68 3.72
CA LEU A 474 -8.05 -8.26 2.84
C LEU A 474 -8.49 -9.66 3.29
N THR A 475 -7.53 -10.53 3.62
CA THR A 475 -7.84 -11.94 3.92
C THR A 475 -8.57 -12.09 5.25
N ASP A 476 -8.20 -11.29 6.26
CA ASP A 476 -8.88 -11.28 7.54
C ASP A 476 -10.31 -10.75 7.37
N ARG A 477 -10.52 -9.70 6.56
CA ARG A 477 -11.87 -9.18 6.27
C ARG A 477 -12.74 -10.18 5.51
N LEU A 478 -12.19 -10.91 4.54
CA LEU A 478 -12.90 -11.96 3.82
C LEU A 478 -13.19 -13.19 4.70
N ALA A 479 -12.33 -13.48 5.68
CA ALA A 479 -12.50 -14.59 6.60
C ALA A 479 -13.45 -14.28 7.78
N GLU A 480 -13.43 -13.05 8.31
CA GLU A 480 -14.16 -12.71 9.53
C GLU A 480 -15.66 -12.44 9.31
N GLN A 481 -16.14 -12.24 8.08
CA GLN A 481 -17.55 -11.90 7.75
C GLN A 481 -18.20 -10.82 8.66
N SER A 482 -17.41 -10.05 9.42
CA SER A 482 -17.94 -9.23 10.51
C SER A 482 -17.14 -7.94 10.76
N ILE A 483 -17.93 -6.85 10.82
CA ILE A 483 -17.85 -5.70 11.73
C ILE A 483 -17.11 -4.39 11.35
N ASP A 484 -16.38 -4.24 10.23
CA ASP A 484 -16.02 -2.86 9.75
C ASP A 484 -16.26 -2.56 8.26
N ALA A 485 -16.82 -3.50 7.49
CA ALA A 485 -17.31 -3.17 6.14
C ALA A 485 -18.41 -2.09 6.18
N GLU A 486 -19.18 -2.05 7.28
CA GLU A 486 -20.14 -0.98 7.60
C GLU A 486 -19.47 0.40 7.67
N ILE A 487 -18.23 0.49 8.16
CA ILE A 487 -17.52 1.76 8.34
C ILE A 487 -16.78 2.18 7.06
N PHE A 488 -16.18 1.22 6.34
CA PHE A 488 -15.41 1.54 5.14
C PHE A 488 -16.29 1.78 3.90
N LEU A 489 -17.46 1.13 3.81
CA LEU A 489 -18.38 1.25 2.68
C LEU A 489 -19.77 1.81 3.06
N GLY A 490 -20.08 1.97 4.35
CA GLY A 490 -21.36 2.56 4.79
C GLY A 490 -22.58 1.63 4.69
N LEU A 491 -22.40 0.30 4.72
CA LEU A 491 -23.47 -0.67 4.36
C LEU A 491 -23.76 -1.72 5.45
N GLU A 492 -25.04 -1.86 5.82
CA GLU A 492 -25.58 -2.52 7.03
C GLU A 492 -25.53 -4.08 7.08
N ASP A 493 -24.87 -4.78 6.14
CA ASP A 493 -24.88 -6.26 6.09
C ASP A 493 -23.54 -6.87 5.62
N ALA A 494 -22.73 -7.34 6.58
CA ALA A 494 -21.35 -7.78 6.36
C ALA A 494 -21.23 -9.18 5.70
N GLU A 495 -22.18 -10.09 5.96
CA GLU A 495 -22.15 -11.47 5.42
C GLU A 495 -22.52 -11.47 3.93
N ALA A 496 -23.60 -10.76 3.57
CA ALA A 496 -23.99 -10.56 2.17
C ALA A 496 -22.91 -9.82 1.36
N MET A 497 -22.12 -8.95 2.01
CA MET A 497 -21.01 -8.24 1.39
C MET A 497 -19.81 -9.16 1.11
N GLY A 498 -19.45 -10.04 2.03
CA GLY A 498 -18.36 -11.00 1.82
C GLY A 498 -18.61 -11.88 0.60
N ASP A 499 -19.83 -12.37 0.45
CA ASP A 499 -20.27 -13.15 -0.71
C ASP A 499 -20.31 -12.30 -1.99
N ALA A 500 -20.86 -11.09 -1.93
CA ALA A 500 -20.92 -10.19 -3.08
C ALA A 500 -19.52 -9.75 -3.55
N LEU A 501 -18.60 -9.48 -2.62
CA LEU A 501 -17.21 -9.12 -2.89
C LEU A 501 -16.46 -10.33 -3.48
N SER A 502 -16.68 -11.53 -2.95
CA SER A 502 -16.09 -12.75 -3.49
C SER A 502 -16.57 -13.02 -4.93
N VAL A 503 -17.86 -12.80 -5.21
CA VAL A 503 -18.41 -12.88 -6.57
C VAL A 503 -17.78 -11.80 -7.48
N ALA A 504 -17.68 -10.55 -7.02
CA ALA A 504 -17.09 -9.46 -7.79
C ALA A 504 -15.60 -9.66 -8.08
N LEU A 505 -14.87 -10.29 -7.14
CA LEU A 505 -13.47 -10.67 -7.28
C LEU A 505 -13.27 -12.00 -8.02
N GLY A 506 -14.36 -12.65 -8.48
CA GLY A 506 -14.30 -13.86 -9.29
C GLY A 506 -13.87 -15.11 -8.53
N ILE A 507 -14.10 -15.13 -7.22
CA ILE A 507 -13.76 -16.21 -6.29
C ILE A 507 -14.99 -16.74 -5.51
N PRO A 508 -16.13 -17.02 -6.17
CA PRO A 508 -17.36 -17.39 -5.47
C PRO A 508 -17.17 -18.70 -4.67
N GLY A 509 -17.39 -18.63 -3.36
CA GLY A 509 -17.26 -19.78 -2.47
C GLY A 509 -15.82 -20.18 -2.13
N GLU A 510 -14.84 -19.35 -2.49
CA GLU A 510 -13.46 -19.49 -2.03
C GLU A 510 -13.20 -18.54 -0.86
N THR A 511 -12.39 -18.97 0.10
CA THR A 511 -11.91 -18.13 1.21
C THR A 511 -10.42 -17.90 1.00
N PRO A 512 -10.02 -16.80 0.34
CA PRO A 512 -8.62 -16.57 0.02
C PRO A 512 -7.83 -16.30 1.30
N ASP A 513 -6.66 -16.90 1.41
CA ASP A 513 -5.67 -16.55 2.42
C ASP A 513 -4.53 -15.74 1.80
N ARG A 514 -3.51 -15.39 2.60
CA ARG A 514 -2.32 -14.66 2.11
C ARG A 514 -1.54 -15.40 1.02
N PHE A 515 -1.78 -16.70 0.85
CA PHE A 515 -1.19 -17.51 -0.20
C PHE A 515 -2.07 -17.59 -1.45
N HIS A 516 -3.25 -16.96 -1.49
CA HIS A 516 -4.07 -16.89 -2.69
C HIS A 516 -3.51 -15.88 -3.72
N PHE A 517 -3.59 -16.16 -5.03
CA PHE A 517 -3.04 -15.29 -6.07
C PHE A 517 -3.67 -13.89 -6.05
N LEU A 518 -4.97 -13.81 -5.78
CA LEU A 518 -5.68 -12.53 -5.63
C LEU A 518 -5.05 -11.63 -4.58
N SER A 519 -4.55 -12.20 -3.47
CA SER A 519 -3.87 -11.45 -2.43
C SER A 519 -2.63 -10.75 -3.01
N THR A 520 -1.85 -11.43 -3.87
CA THR A 520 -0.71 -10.80 -4.57
C THR A 520 -1.13 -9.66 -5.49
N ILE A 521 -2.26 -9.79 -6.20
CA ILE A 521 -2.79 -8.70 -7.03
C ILE A 521 -3.13 -7.48 -6.16
N VAL A 522 -3.84 -7.70 -5.04
CA VAL A 522 -4.21 -6.61 -4.14
C VAL A 522 -2.97 -5.98 -3.50
N GLN A 523 -1.97 -6.80 -3.12
CA GLN A 523 -0.70 -6.31 -2.62
C GLN A 523 -0.01 -5.43 -3.64
N MET A 524 0.13 -5.90 -4.88
CA MET A 524 0.73 -5.12 -5.98
C MET A 524 0.07 -3.75 -6.08
N ILE A 525 -1.26 -3.70 -6.12
CA ILE A 525 -2.03 -2.44 -6.22
C ILE A 525 -1.77 -1.52 -5.04
N SER A 526 -1.61 -2.08 -3.83
CA SER A 526 -1.57 -1.34 -2.58
C SER A 526 -0.14 -1.02 -2.12
N ASP A 527 0.89 -1.68 -2.66
CA ASP A 527 2.28 -1.50 -2.25
C ASP A 527 2.73 -0.02 -2.17
N PRO A 528 2.36 0.89 -3.10
CA PRO A 528 2.81 2.28 -3.02
C PRO A 528 2.27 3.04 -1.79
N ILE A 529 1.26 2.51 -1.11
CA ILE A 529 0.65 3.08 0.09
C ILE A 529 0.67 2.11 1.28
N ASP A 530 1.33 0.95 1.13
CA ASP A 530 1.42 -0.06 2.17
C ASP A 530 2.50 0.38 3.18
N PRO A 531 2.16 0.54 4.47
CA PRO A 531 3.08 1.01 5.50
C PRO A 531 4.22 0.01 5.81
N ILE A 532 4.28 -1.15 5.16
CA ILE A 532 5.46 -2.02 5.26
C ILE A 532 6.66 -1.55 4.41
N ASN A 533 6.39 -0.82 3.33
CA ASN A 533 7.44 -0.31 2.42
C ASN A 533 8.03 1.00 2.94
#